data_AF-A0A3D5YSD6-F1
#
_entry.id   AF-A0A3D5YSD6-F1
#
_cell.length_a   1.000
_cell.length_b   1.000
_cell.length_c   1.000
_cell.angle_alpha   90.00
_cell.angle_beta   90.00
_cell.angle_gamma   90.00
#
_symmetry.space_group_name_H-M   'P 1'
#
loop_
_entity.id
_entity.type
_entity.pdbx_description
1 polymer ?
#
loop_
_entity_poly.entity_id
_entity_poly.type
_entity_poly.pdbx_seq_one_letter_code
_entity_poly.pdbx_strand_id
1 'polypeptide(L)'
;SFFANKLAEDPITPIHMMLASLHELPVYLALSGILLAFIAHKSPRFVVIVKSIFKPVIYVMERKYFMDDLFINVFAPLARGIGKVLWKVGDIFLIDGLLVNGSARVVAVFAKIFRRAQTGYVNSAATYMVLGILILLTFCTGLILH
;
A
#
# COMPACT_ATOMS: atom_id res chain seq x y z
N SER A 1 -48.03 -17.64 44.61
CA SER A 1 -48.23 -16.25 45.07
C SER A 1 -46.98 -15.63 45.72
N PHE A 2 -46.04 -16.41 46.26
CA PHE A 2 -44.84 -15.87 46.93
C PHE A 2 -43.78 -15.26 45.98
N PHE A 3 -43.48 -15.93 44.85
CA PHE A 3 -42.50 -15.44 43.87
C PHE A 3 -42.94 -14.18 43.10
N ALA A 4 -44.25 -13.99 42.89
CA ALA A 4 -44.79 -12.81 42.19
C ALA A 4 -44.69 -11.53 43.04
N ASN A 5 -44.90 -11.62 44.35
CA ASN A 5 -44.73 -10.48 45.26
C ASN A 5 -43.26 -10.13 45.48
N LYS A 6 -42.37 -11.12 45.61
CA LYS A 6 -40.92 -10.86 45.74
C LYS A 6 -40.32 -10.19 44.50
N LEU A 7 -40.85 -10.49 43.32
CA LEU A 7 -40.41 -9.84 42.08
C LEU A 7 -40.87 -8.37 41.97
N ALA A 8 -41.91 -7.98 42.69
CA ALA A 8 -42.45 -6.63 42.71
C ALA A 8 -41.76 -5.73 43.75
N GLU A 9 -41.19 -6.32 44.81
CA GLU A 9 -40.53 -5.61 45.91
C GLU A 9 -39.02 -5.35 45.66
N ASP A 10 -38.35 -6.16 44.83
CA ASP A 10 -36.92 -6.01 44.56
C ASP A 10 -36.66 -5.05 43.37
N PRO A 11 -35.97 -3.90 43.55
CA PRO A 11 -35.73 -2.89 42.51
C PRO A 11 -34.83 -3.36 41.34
N ILE A 12 -34.35 -4.60 41.37
CA ILE A 12 -33.39 -5.18 40.41
C ILE A 12 -34.06 -6.23 39.50
N THR A 13 -35.38 -6.46 39.64
CA THR A 13 -36.05 -7.39 38.74
C THR A 13 -36.18 -6.82 37.31
N PRO A 14 -35.95 -7.65 36.26
CA PRO A 14 -35.96 -7.17 34.88
C PRO A 14 -37.26 -6.46 34.48
N ILE A 15 -38.40 -6.92 35.00
CA ILE A 15 -39.72 -6.32 34.72
C ILE A 15 -39.83 -4.91 35.32
N HIS A 16 -39.32 -4.70 36.54
CA HIS A 16 -39.34 -3.40 37.19
C HIS A 16 -38.39 -2.41 36.49
N MET A 17 -37.21 -2.87 36.05
CA MET A 17 -36.28 -2.07 35.26
C MET A 17 -36.86 -1.67 33.90
N MET A 18 -37.58 -2.57 33.22
CA MET A 18 -38.26 -2.26 31.95
C MET A 18 -39.37 -1.22 32.15
N LEU A 19 -40.20 -1.37 33.18
CA LEU A 19 -41.25 -0.38 33.48
C LEU A 19 -40.68 0.97 33.89
N ALA A 20 -39.61 0.98 34.68
CA ALA A 20 -38.89 2.20 35.05
C ALA A 20 -38.32 2.90 33.80
N SER A 21 -37.72 2.14 32.87
CA SER A 21 -37.14 2.70 31.64
C SER A 21 -38.13 3.46 30.76
N LEU A 22 -39.43 3.13 30.82
CA LEU A 22 -40.46 3.83 30.05
C LEU A 22 -40.66 5.29 30.49
N HIS A 23 -40.32 5.60 31.74
CA HIS A 23 -40.41 6.94 32.32
C HIS A 23 -39.07 7.67 32.34
N GLU A 24 -38.02 7.06 31.79
CA GLU A 24 -36.69 7.65 31.76
C GLU A 24 -36.55 8.69 30.63
N LEU A 25 -35.65 9.64 30.86
CA LEU A 25 -35.35 10.72 29.93
C LEU A 25 -35.00 10.26 28.49
N PRO A 26 -34.25 9.15 28.28
CA PRO A 26 -33.95 8.66 26.94
C PRO A 26 -35.18 8.23 26.14
N VAL A 27 -36.23 7.72 26.79
CA VAL A 27 -37.47 7.29 26.10
C VAL A 27 -38.23 8.50 25.57
N TYR A 28 -38.36 9.55 26.38
CA TYR A 28 -38.97 10.81 25.93
C TYR A 28 -38.13 11.47 24.82
N LEU A 29 -36.81 11.45 24.92
CA LEU A 29 -35.92 11.99 23.88
C LEU A 29 -36.08 11.21 22.57
N ALA A 30 -36.10 9.88 22.62
CA ALA A 30 -36.30 9.02 21.45
C ALA A 30 -37.68 9.26 20.80
N LEU A 31 -38.75 9.32 21.60
CA LEU A 31 -40.11 9.62 21.13
C LEU A 31 -40.18 11.02 20.47
N SER A 32 -39.55 12.01 21.08
CA SER A 32 -39.48 13.37 20.50
C SER A 32 -38.73 13.38 19.16
N GLY A 33 -37.65 12.59 19.03
CA GLY A 33 -36.90 12.43 17.79
C GLY A 33 -37.74 11.78 16.68
N ILE A 34 -38.52 10.75 17.01
CA ILE A 34 -39.42 10.07 16.06
C ILE A 34 -40.53 11.03 15.59
N LEU A 35 -41.14 11.77 16.51
CA LEU A 35 -42.16 12.78 16.16
C LEU A 35 -41.58 13.87 15.26
N LEU A 36 -40.39 14.38 15.58
CA LEU A 36 -39.71 15.40 14.78
C LEU A 36 -39.39 14.88 13.37
N ALA A 37 -38.94 13.63 13.25
CA ALA A 37 -38.70 12.98 11.96
C ALA A 37 -39.98 12.79 11.14
N PHE A 38 -41.10 12.42 11.78
CA PHE A 38 -42.39 12.28 11.11
C PHE A 38 -42.91 13.62 10.57
N ILE A 39 -42.80 14.69 11.37
CA ILE A 39 -43.17 16.05 10.95
C ILE A 39 -42.27 16.51 9.78
N ALA A 40 -40.97 16.28 9.89
CA ALA A 40 -40.01 16.59 8.84
C ALA A 40 -40.31 15.86 7.52
N HIS A 41 -40.75 14.60 7.58
CA HIS A 41 -41.15 13.84 6.41
C HIS A 41 -42.43 14.39 5.75
N LYS A 42 -43.43 14.78 6.54
CA LYS A 42 -44.70 15.33 6.05
C LYS A 42 -44.59 16.77 5.53
N SER A 43 -43.67 17.57 6.05
CA SER A 43 -43.55 19.01 5.75
C SER A 43 -42.17 19.39 5.20
N PRO A 44 -42.00 19.45 3.87
CA PRO A 44 -40.72 19.78 3.23
C PRO A 44 -40.18 21.17 3.61
N ARG A 45 -41.06 22.13 3.91
CA ARG A 45 -40.69 23.49 4.31
C ARG A 45 -39.88 23.53 5.61
N PHE A 46 -40.23 22.68 6.58
CA PHE A 46 -39.52 22.60 7.86
C PHE A 46 -38.08 22.11 7.65
N VAL A 47 -37.90 21.09 6.81
CA VAL A 47 -36.58 20.54 6.46
C VAL A 47 -35.70 21.59 5.77
N VAL A 48 -36.26 22.38 4.86
CA VAL A 48 -35.50 23.43 4.15
C VAL A 48 -34.98 24.50 5.11
N ILE A 49 -35.79 24.94 6.07
CA ILE A 49 -35.39 25.93 7.09
C ILE A 49 -34.27 25.37 7.98
N VAL A 50 -34.45 24.16 8.51
CA VAL A 50 -33.44 23.50 9.34
C VAL A 50 -32.15 23.25 8.57
N LYS A 51 -32.25 22.83 7.30
CA LYS A 51 -31.09 22.67 6.41
C LYS A 51 -30.34 23.98 6.14
N SER A 52 -31.06 25.10 6.08
CA SER A 52 -30.44 26.42 5.86
C SER A 52 -29.60 26.85 7.08
N ILE A 53 -30.08 26.58 8.29
CA ILE A 53 -29.39 26.93 9.54
C ILE A 53 -28.18 26.00 9.78
N PHE A 54 -28.35 24.69 9.60
CA PHE A 54 -27.30 23.69 9.83
C PHE A 54 -26.50 23.34 8.57
N LYS A 55 -26.56 24.18 7.55
CA LYS A 55 -25.91 23.97 6.24
C LYS A 55 -24.44 23.51 6.34
N PRO A 56 -23.55 24.11 7.17
CA PRO A 56 -22.16 23.65 7.24
C PRO A 56 -22.03 22.24 7.84
N VAL A 57 -22.83 21.90 8.86
CA VAL A 57 -22.80 20.57 9.51
C VAL A 57 -23.37 19.51 8.58
N ILE A 58 -24.50 19.82 7.93
CA ILE A 58 -25.14 18.93 6.97
C ILE A 58 -24.25 18.71 5.75
N TYR A 59 -23.54 19.75 5.29
CA TYR A 59 -22.58 19.61 4.20
C TYR A 59 -21.44 18.62 4.52
N VAL A 60 -20.93 18.65 5.76
CA VAL A 60 -19.90 17.70 6.23
C VAL A 60 -20.47 16.28 6.34
N MET A 61 -21.69 16.13 6.87
CA MET A 61 -22.37 14.83 6.96
C MET A 61 -22.73 14.25 5.58
N GLU A 62 -23.22 15.08 4.65
CA GLU A 62 -23.55 14.69 3.27
C GLU A 62 -22.29 14.26 2.49
N ARG A 63 -21.13 14.87 2.78
CA ARG A 63 -19.82 14.43 2.26
C ARG A 63 -19.20 13.26 3.06
N LYS A 64 -19.98 12.51 3.85
CA LYS A 64 -19.49 11.37 4.66
C LYS A 64 -18.21 11.73 5.44
N TYR A 65 -18.21 12.87 6.11
CA TYR A 65 -17.07 13.36 6.89
C TYR A 65 -15.75 13.48 6.09
N PHE A 66 -15.81 13.60 4.77
CA PHE A 66 -14.65 13.60 3.87
C PHE A 66 -13.77 12.35 3.96
N MET A 67 -14.21 11.29 4.65
CA MET A 67 -13.41 10.09 4.87
C MET A 67 -13.22 9.30 3.58
N ASP A 68 -14.30 9.16 2.79
CA ASP A 68 -14.25 8.51 1.48
C ASP A 68 -13.36 9.31 0.50
N ASP A 69 -13.49 10.64 0.47
CA ASP A 69 -12.68 11.54 -0.37
C ASP A 69 -11.19 11.47 0.01
N LEU A 70 -10.86 11.44 1.30
CA LEU A 70 -9.48 11.32 1.78
C LEU A 70 -8.87 9.97 1.39
N PHE A 71 -9.61 8.88 1.54
CA PHE A 71 -9.12 7.56 1.17
C PHE A 71 -8.86 7.44 -0.32
N ILE A 72 -9.80 7.90 -1.14
CA ILE A 72 -9.72 7.78 -2.60
C ILE A 72 -8.69 8.76 -3.19
N ASN A 73 -8.69 10.02 -2.75
CA ASN A 73 -7.86 11.06 -3.37
C ASN A 73 -6.48 11.20 -2.73
N VAL A 74 -6.29 10.76 -1.49
CA VAL A 74 -4.98 10.87 -0.82
C VAL A 74 -4.34 9.50 -0.69
N PHE A 75 -4.97 8.54 -0.02
CA PHE A 75 -4.34 7.25 0.25
C PHE A 75 -4.11 6.43 -1.03
N ALA A 76 -5.10 6.35 -1.92
CA ALA A 76 -4.98 5.52 -3.12
C ALA A 76 -3.88 6.01 -4.11
N PRO A 77 -3.78 7.30 -4.48
CA PRO A 77 -2.69 7.76 -5.34
C PRO A 77 -1.33 7.75 -4.64
N LEU A 78 -1.28 8.00 -3.32
CA LEU A 78 -0.03 7.92 -2.57
C LEU A 78 0.53 6.49 -2.60
N ALA A 79 -0.29 5.48 -2.30
CA ALA A 79 0.10 4.08 -2.36
C ALA A 79 0.55 3.66 -3.76
N ARG A 80 -0.19 4.06 -4.80
CA ARG A 80 0.21 3.80 -6.20
C ARG A 80 1.50 4.51 -6.59
N GLY A 81 1.71 5.73 -6.10
CA GLY A 81 2.92 6.52 -6.35
C GLY A 81 4.15 5.87 -5.73
N ILE A 82 4.06 5.50 -4.45
CA ILE A 82 5.13 4.80 -3.73
C ILE A 82 5.45 3.46 -4.41
N GLY A 83 4.44 2.67 -4.78
CA GLY A 83 4.66 1.41 -5.49
C GLY A 83 5.37 1.58 -6.84
N LYS A 84 4.98 2.59 -7.62
CA LYS A 84 5.64 2.91 -8.90
C LYS A 84 7.09 3.36 -8.72
N VAL A 85 7.36 4.18 -7.71
CA VAL A 85 8.73 4.64 -7.42
C VAL A 85 9.58 3.47 -6.95
N LEU A 86 9.06 2.64 -6.05
CA LEU A 86 9.79 1.49 -5.54
C LEU A 86 10.10 0.47 -6.64
N TRP A 87 9.17 0.19 -7.55
CA TRP A 87 9.41 -0.67 -8.72
C TRP A 87 10.42 -0.05 -9.69
N LYS A 88 10.29 1.25 -9.99
CA LYS A 88 11.15 1.92 -10.98
C LYS A 88 12.56 2.16 -10.46
N VAL A 89 12.72 2.43 -9.16
CA VAL A 89 14.04 2.59 -8.54
C VAL A 89 14.63 1.23 -8.15
N GLY A 90 13.81 0.27 -7.71
CA GLY A 90 14.26 -1.07 -7.39
C GLY A 90 14.66 -1.85 -8.64
N ASP A 91 13.71 -2.20 -9.48
CA ASP A 91 13.97 -3.14 -10.58
C ASP A 91 14.74 -2.48 -11.73
N ILE A 92 14.34 -1.29 -12.18
CA ILE A 92 15.00 -0.69 -13.35
C ILE A 92 16.40 -0.17 -13.00
N PHE A 93 16.61 0.48 -11.85
CA PHE A 93 17.94 0.98 -11.52
C PHE A 93 18.92 -0.15 -11.16
N LEU A 94 18.46 -1.17 -10.43
CA LEU A 94 19.31 -2.27 -10.00
C LEU A 94 19.57 -3.25 -11.16
N ILE A 95 18.57 -3.58 -11.96
CA ILE A 95 18.69 -4.53 -13.08
C ILE A 95 19.29 -3.83 -14.30
N ASP A 96 18.67 -2.79 -14.85
CA ASP A 96 19.17 -2.14 -16.07
C ASP A 96 20.44 -1.31 -15.81
N GLY A 97 20.48 -0.61 -14.66
CA GLY A 97 21.60 0.28 -14.33
C GLY A 97 22.85 -0.46 -13.89
N LEU A 98 22.74 -1.29 -12.85
CA LEU A 98 23.89 -1.95 -12.25
C LEU A 98 24.31 -3.22 -13.01
N LEU A 99 23.35 -4.11 -13.30
CA LEU A 99 23.64 -5.39 -13.92
C LEU A 99 23.82 -5.29 -15.42
N VAL A 100 22.89 -4.68 -16.17
CA VAL A 100 22.94 -4.67 -17.63
C VAL A 100 24.00 -3.67 -18.14
N ASN A 101 23.92 -2.39 -17.76
CA ASN A 101 24.88 -1.39 -18.22
C ASN A 101 26.29 -1.62 -17.67
N GLY A 102 26.41 -2.08 -16.41
CA GLY A 102 27.68 -2.47 -15.81
C GLY A 102 28.32 -3.65 -16.53
N SER A 103 27.59 -4.75 -16.69
CA SER A 103 28.12 -5.95 -17.36
C SER A 103 28.39 -5.72 -18.85
N ALA A 104 27.50 -5.02 -19.55
CA ALA A 104 27.70 -4.69 -20.96
C ALA A 104 28.93 -3.81 -21.19
N ARG A 105 29.19 -2.83 -20.30
CA ARG A 105 30.39 -1.99 -20.37
C ARG A 105 31.66 -2.78 -20.10
N VAL A 106 31.64 -3.67 -19.12
CA VAL A 106 32.77 -4.56 -18.81
C VAL A 106 33.09 -5.45 -20.01
N VAL A 107 32.08 -6.15 -20.56
CA VAL A 107 32.25 -7.00 -21.75
C VAL A 107 32.74 -6.17 -22.95
N ALA A 108 32.22 -4.97 -23.18
CA ALA A 108 32.66 -4.10 -24.25
C ALA A 108 34.12 -3.63 -24.09
N VAL A 109 34.56 -3.35 -22.86
CA VAL A 109 35.97 -3.00 -22.56
C VAL A 109 36.88 -4.20 -22.80
N PHE A 110 36.53 -5.37 -22.29
CA PHE A 110 37.29 -6.61 -22.53
C PHE A 110 37.36 -6.95 -24.02
N ALA A 111 36.25 -6.86 -24.75
CA ALA A 111 36.22 -7.07 -26.20
C ALA A 111 37.11 -6.07 -26.95
N LYS A 112 37.16 -4.81 -26.51
CA LYS A 112 38.03 -3.77 -27.11
C LYS A 112 39.52 -4.04 -26.83
N ILE A 113 39.85 -4.55 -25.64
CA ILE A 113 41.21 -4.96 -25.26
C ILE A 113 41.63 -6.18 -26.09
N PHE A 114 40.80 -7.22 -26.13
CA PHE A 114 41.06 -8.43 -26.94
C PHE A 114 41.19 -8.08 -28.42
N ARG A 115 40.33 -7.22 -28.96
CA ARG A 115 40.42 -6.78 -30.35
C ARG A 115 41.72 -6.02 -30.63
N ARG A 116 42.17 -5.14 -29.72
CA ARG A 116 43.48 -4.48 -29.84
C ARG A 116 44.64 -5.46 -29.73
N ALA A 117 44.56 -6.47 -28.87
CA ALA A 117 45.56 -7.52 -28.78
C ALA A 117 45.63 -8.35 -30.07
N GLN A 118 44.51 -8.47 -30.79
CA GLN A 118 44.42 -9.27 -32.02
C GLN A 118 44.78 -8.50 -33.30
N THR A 119 44.64 -7.16 -33.37
CA THR A 119 44.72 -6.42 -34.66
C THR A 119 45.95 -5.54 -34.89
N GLY A 120 46.97 -5.52 -34.01
CA GLY A 120 47.89 -4.37 -33.98
C GLY A 120 49.34 -4.52 -34.42
N TYR A 121 50.03 -5.62 -34.11
CA TYR A 121 51.46 -5.75 -34.40
C TYR A 121 51.76 -7.16 -34.88
N VAL A 122 52.14 -7.27 -36.15
CA VAL A 122 52.57 -8.50 -36.83
C VAL A 122 53.72 -9.18 -36.05
N ASN A 123 54.46 -8.43 -35.23
CA ASN A 123 55.49 -8.94 -34.34
C ASN A 123 54.91 -9.70 -33.12
N SER A 124 53.80 -9.24 -32.53
CA SER A 124 53.21 -9.86 -31.34
C SER A 124 52.53 -11.19 -31.63
N ALA A 125 51.88 -11.34 -32.79
CA ALA A 125 51.25 -12.60 -33.19
C ALA A 125 52.26 -13.76 -33.31
N ALA A 126 53.41 -13.50 -33.93
CA ALA A 126 54.51 -14.47 -34.01
C ALA A 126 55.06 -14.82 -32.62
N THR A 127 55.21 -13.83 -31.72
CA THR A 127 55.61 -14.08 -30.33
C THR A 127 54.59 -14.96 -29.60
N TYR A 128 53.29 -14.70 -29.72
CA TYR A 128 52.26 -15.54 -29.09
C TYR A 128 52.23 -16.96 -29.64
N MET A 129 52.49 -17.15 -30.94
CA MET A 129 52.58 -18.49 -31.54
C MET A 129 53.77 -19.29 -30.99
N VAL A 130 54.96 -18.67 -30.94
CA VAL A 130 56.16 -19.32 -30.38
C VAL A 130 55.99 -19.61 -28.89
N LEU A 131 55.43 -18.66 -28.13
CA LEU A 131 55.22 -18.79 -26.69
C LEU A 131 54.16 -19.87 -26.37
N GLY A 132 53.12 -19.99 -27.20
CA GLY A 132 52.14 -21.08 -27.12
C GLY A 132 52.78 -22.45 -27.36
N ILE A 133 53.61 -22.59 -28.39
CA ILE A 133 54.36 -23.83 -28.66
C ILE A 133 55.30 -24.16 -27.50
N LEU A 134 56.02 -23.17 -26.96
CA LEU A 134 56.94 -23.35 -25.84
C LEU A 134 56.22 -23.88 -24.60
N ILE A 135 55.08 -23.27 -24.22
CA ILE A 135 54.26 -23.70 -23.09
C ILE A 135 53.74 -25.12 -23.32
N LEU A 136 53.26 -25.43 -24.53
CA LEU A 136 52.70 -26.74 -24.86
C LEU A 136 53.79 -27.83 -24.79
N LEU A 137 55.00 -27.53 -25.27
CA LEU A 137 56.15 -28.42 -25.16
C LEU A 137 56.58 -28.61 -23.71
N THR A 138 56.70 -27.53 -22.91
CA THR A 138 57.09 -27.60 -21.50
C THR A 138 56.05 -28.34 -20.66
N PHE A 139 54.77 -28.10 -20.89
CA PHE A 139 53.69 -28.80 -20.19
C PHE A 139 53.65 -30.28 -20.58
N CYS A 140 53.75 -30.60 -21.88
CA CYS A 140 53.71 -31.98 -22.35
C CYS A 140 54.93 -32.78 -21.87
N THR A 141 56.15 -32.23 -21.99
CA THR A 141 57.35 -32.91 -21.48
C THR A 141 57.37 -32.98 -19.96
N GLY A 142 56.95 -31.92 -19.24
CA GLY A 142 56.84 -31.93 -17.78
C GLY A 142 55.79 -32.92 -17.24
N LEU A 143 54.68 -33.12 -17.96
CA LEU A 143 53.64 -34.11 -17.64
C LEU A 143 54.07 -35.55 -17.97
N ILE A 144 54.94 -35.74 -18.97
CA ILE A 144 55.51 -37.05 -19.34
C ILE A 144 56.63 -37.49 -18.39
N LEU A 145 57.31 -36.54 -17.74
CA LEU A 145 58.45 -36.79 -16.85
C LEU A 145 58.06 -37.00 -15.38
N HIS A 146 56.77 -36.88 -15.04
CA HIS A 146 56.24 -36.97 -13.67
C HIS A 146 55.11 -37.99 -13.57
#